data_AF-A0A9D2MM97-F1
#
_entry.id   AF-A0A9D2MM97-F1
#
_cell.length_a   1.000
_cell.length_b   1.000
_cell.length_c   1.000
_cell.angle_alpha   90.00
_cell.angle_beta   90.00
_cell.angle_gamma   90.00
#
_symmetry.space_group_name_H-M   'P 1'
#
loop_
_entity.id
_entity.type
_entity.pdbx_description
1 polymer ?
#
loop_
_entity_poly.entity_id
_entity_poly.type
_entity_poly.pdbx_seq_one_letter_code
_entity_poly.pdbx_strand_id
1 'polypeptide(L)'
;MALTKERQAGLLAYCRIEEPTAEELLTLETLYNAAVGYLEEAGVSLPPEGTPRRAQYDLCVNFMVLRDFDLRDATITGTIVADNPAFQRLITQLKLTEPRGEG
;
A
#
# COMPACT_ATOMS: atom_id res chain seq x y z
N MET A 1 -11.40 -1.40 -5.44
CA MET A 1 -11.11 -2.83 -5.69
C MET A 1 -11.44 -3.58 -4.40
N ALA A 2 -12.14 -4.72 -4.42
CA ALA A 2 -12.51 -5.37 -3.16
C ALA A 2 -11.27 -5.91 -2.43
N LEU A 3 -11.13 -5.61 -1.14
CA LEU A 3 -10.06 -6.17 -0.31
C LEU A 3 -10.37 -7.65 -0.05
N THR A 4 -9.56 -8.56 -0.56
CA THR A 4 -9.73 -9.99 -0.30
C THR A 4 -9.30 -10.33 1.12
N LYS A 5 -9.87 -11.38 1.71
CA LYS A 5 -9.49 -11.84 3.07
C LYS A 5 -8.00 -12.18 3.18
N GLU A 6 -7.41 -12.70 2.11
CA GLU A 6 -5.98 -13.01 2.05
C GLU A 6 -5.12 -11.74 2.11
N ARG A 7 -5.52 -10.69 1.36
CA ARG A 7 -4.82 -9.40 1.41
C ARG A 7 -5.02 -8.68 2.73
N GLN A 8 -6.23 -8.77 3.29
CA GLN A 8 -6.53 -8.26 4.62
C GLN A 8 -5.63 -8.94 5.67
N ALA A 9 -5.52 -10.27 5.67
CA ALA A 9 -4.65 -11.01 6.59
C ALA A 9 -3.18 -10.63 6.41
N GLY A 10 -2.72 -10.46 5.17
CA GLY A 10 -1.36 -10.00 4.88
C GLY A 10 -1.09 -8.57 5.38
N LEU A 11 -2.04 -7.66 5.24
CA LEU A 11 -1.96 -6.30 5.78
C LEU A 11 -1.94 -6.28 7.31
N LEU A 12 -2.80 -7.07 7.95
CA LEU A 12 -2.83 -7.22 9.41
C LEU A 12 -1.50 -7.74 9.95
N ALA A 13 -0.97 -8.80 9.33
CA ALA A 13 0.34 -9.34 9.68
C ALA A 13 1.47 -8.31 9.49
N TYR A 14 1.41 -7.52 8.40
CA TYR A 14 2.39 -6.47 8.14
C TYR A 14 2.30 -5.32 9.14
N CYS A 15 1.08 -4.89 9.48
CA CYS A 15 0.82 -3.84 10.47
C CYS A 15 0.96 -4.36 11.92
N ARG A 16 1.27 -5.65 12.12
CA ARG A 16 1.35 -6.31 13.44
C ARG A 16 0.07 -6.16 14.27
N ILE A 17 -1.08 -6.23 13.60
CA ILE A 17 -2.40 -6.17 14.25
C ILE A 17 -2.87 -7.61 14.47
N GLU A 18 -2.82 -8.07 15.72
CA GLU A 18 -3.22 -9.44 16.10
C GLU A 18 -4.75 -9.58 16.24
N GLU A 19 -5.41 -8.56 16.78
CA GLU A 19 -6.87 -8.54 17.00
C GLU A 19 -7.48 -7.24 16.46
N PRO A 20 -7.74 -7.14 15.14
CA PRO A 20 -8.33 -5.95 14.57
C PRO A 20 -9.79 -5.79 15.00
N THR A 21 -10.16 -4.59 15.40
CA THR A 21 -11.55 -4.17 15.58
C THR A 21 -12.25 -3.98 14.23
N ALA A 22 -13.58 -4.00 14.22
CA ALA A 22 -14.36 -3.76 12.99
C ALA A 22 -14.04 -2.38 12.37
N GLU A 23 -13.76 -1.37 13.21
CA GLU A 23 -13.36 -0.03 12.76
C GLU A 23 -11.97 -0.03 12.13
N GLU A 24 -11.02 -0.77 12.68
CA GLU A 24 -9.69 -0.94 12.07
C GLU A 24 -9.77 -1.67 10.74
N LEU A 25 -10.62 -2.68 10.60
CA LEU A 25 -10.83 -3.37 9.33
C LEU A 25 -11.39 -2.43 8.25
N LEU A 26 -12.40 -1.62 8.59
CA LEU A 26 -12.94 -0.60 7.70
C LEU A 26 -11.90 0.48 7.34
N THR A 27 -11.08 0.86 8.31
CA THR A 27 -9.97 1.80 8.10
C THR A 27 -8.94 1.21 7.14
N LEU A 28 -8.48 -0.02 7.37
CA LEU A 28 -7.54 -0.73 6.50
C LEU A 28 -8.08 -0.91 5.09
N GLU A 29 -9.36 -1.22 4.93
CA GLU A 29 -10.00 -1.29 3.61
C GLU A 29 -9.98 0.07 2.88
N THR A 30 -10.28 1.15 3.61
CA THR A 30 -10.25 2.51 3.05
C THR A 30 -8.82 2.90 2.64
N LEU A 31 -7.84 2.65 3.51
CA LEU A 31 -6.43 2.92 3.26
C LEU A 31 -5.89 2.09 2.09
N TYR A 32 -6.29 0.83 1.99
CA TYR A 32 -5.94 -0.03 0.87
C TYR A 32 -6.46 0.53 -0.45
N ASN A 33 -7.74 0.93 -0.50
CA ASN A 33 -8.31 1.54 -1.70
C ASN A 33 -7.62 2.85 -2.05
N ALA A 34 -7.27 3.67 -1.06
CA ALA A 34 -6.50 4.91 -1.28
C ALA A 34 -5.10 4.63 -1.85
N ALA A 35 -4.39 3.64 -1.32
CA ALA A 35 -3.06 3.25 -1.80
C ALA A 35 -3.11 2.69 -3.24
N VAL A 36 -4.09 1.84 -3.55
CA VAL A 36 -4.30 1.32 -4.90
C VAL A 36 -4.65 2.46 -5.87
N GLY A 37 -5.57 3.36 -5.48
CA GLY A 37 -5.93 4.53 -6.28
C GLY A 37 -4.74 5.44 -6.55
N TYR A 38 -3.91 5.68 -5.53
CA TYR A 38 -2.69 6.47 -5.69
C TYR A 38 -1.71 5.84 -6.68
N LEU A 39 -1.51 4.51 -6.64
CA LEU A 39 -0.63 3.82 -7.58
C LEU A 39 -1.17 3.89 -9.01
N GLU A 40 -2.48 3.71 -9.19
CA GLU A 40 -3.14 3.86 -10.49
C GLU A 40 -2.98 5.29 -11.03
N GLU A 41 -3.22 6.32 -10.23
CA GLU A 41 -2.98 7.73 -10.62
C GLU A 41 -1.50 8.03 -10.90
N ALA A 42 -0.61 7.33 -10.19
CA ALA A 42 0.83 7.40 -10.41
C ALA A 42 1.29 6.69 -11.70
N GLY A 43 0.36 6.03 -12.41
CA GLY A 43 0.61 5.29 -13.66
C GLY A 43 1.14 3.88 -13.42
N VAL A 44 0.87 3.28 -12.26
CA VAL A 44 1.23 1.91 -11.91
C VAL A 44 -0.04 1.07 -11.83
N SER A 45 -0.30 0.27 -12.87
CA SER A 45 -1.45 -0.63 -12.89
C SER A 45 -1.20 -1.89 -12.07
N LEU A 46 -2.29 -2.53 -11.63
CA LEU A 46 -2.23 -3.78 -10.89
C LEU A 46 -1.52 -4.87 -11.73
N PRO A 47 -0.35 -5.37 -11.30
CA PRO A 47 0.37 -6.38 -12.06
C PRO A 47 -0.25 -7.78 -11.88
N PRO A 48 -0.02 -8.70 -12.85
CA PRO A 48 -0.55 -10.05 -12.79
C PRO A 48 0.02 -10.84 -11.59
N GLU A 49 -0.84 -11.67 -10.99
CA GLU A 49 -0.49 -12.50 -9.85
C GLU A 49 0.64 -13.49 -10.18
N GLY A 50 1.47 -13.80 -9.19
CA GLY A 50 2.63 -14.68 -9.37
C GLY A 50 3.86 -14.03 -10.02
N THR A 51 3.81 -12.73 -10.36
CA THR A 51 4.99 -12.00 -10.85
C THR A 51 5.78 -11.33 -9.72
N PRO A 52 7.12 -11.16 -9.86
CA PRO A 52 7.90 -10.40 -8.87
C PRO A 52 7.43 -8.95 -8.74
N ARG A 53 6.89 -8.39 -9.83
CA ARG A 53 6.27 -7.06 -9.86
C ARG A 53 5.04 -7.00 -8.95
N ARG A 54 4.23 -8.07 -8.90
CA ARG A 54 3.12 -8.16 -7.95
C ARG A 54 3.59 -8.10 -6.52
N ALA A 55 4.65 -8.82 -6.16
CA ALA A 55 5.21 -8.73 -4.81
C ALA A 55 5.70 -7.30 -4.48
N GLN A 56 6.29 -6.59 -5.44
CA GLN A 56 6.70 -5.18 -5.25
C GLN A 56 5.52 -4.23 -5.12
N TYR A 57 4.48 -4.39 -5.95
CA TYR A 57 3.24 -3.63 -5.86
C TYR A 57 2.57 -3.86 -4.50
N ASP A 58 2.47 -5.13 -4.09
CA ASP A 58 1.90 -5.53 -2.81
C ASP A 58 2.66 -4.92 -1.64
N LEU A 59 3.99 -4.94 -1.69
CA LEU A 59 4.85 -4.31 -0.69
C LEU A 59 4.65 -2.78 -0.65
N CYS A 60 4.51 -2.14 -1.82
CA CYS A 60 4.28 -0.70 -1.91
C CYS A 60 2.96 -0.30 -1.23
N VAL A 61 1.88 -1.04 -1.54
CA VAL A 61 0.58 -0.84 -0.89
C VAL A 61 0.68 -1.05 0.62
N ASN A 62 1.36 -2.10 1.08
CA ASN A 62 1.53 -2.37 2.50
C ASN A 62 2.27 -1.22 3.22
N PHE A 63 3.30 -0.64 2.60
CA PHE A 63 4.00 0.53 3.15
C PHE A 63 3.10 1.76 3.28
N MET A 64 2.27 2.04 2.28
CA MET A 64 1.32 3.16 2.32
C MET A 64 0.28 2.95 3.42
N VAL A 65 -0.34 1.78 3.46
CA VAL A 65 -1.36 1.46 4.46
C VAL A 65 -0.78 1.57 5.87
N LEU A 66 0.40 1.01 6.13
CA LEU A 66 1.05 1.11 7.44
C LEU A 66 1.34 2.56 7.81
N ARG A 67 1.88 3.35 6.87
CA ARG A 67 2.19 4.78 7.10
C ARG A 67 0.94 5.57 7.46
N ASP A 68 -0.11 5.46 6.66
CA ASP A 68 -1.34 6.22 6.87
C ASP A 68 -2.11 5.73 8.12
N PHE A 69 -1.98 4.44 8.46
CA PHE A 69 -2.50 3.88 9.71
C PHE A 69 -1.77 4.42 10.94
N ASP A 70 -0.43 4.46 10.91
CA ASP A 70 0.40 5.02 12.00
C ASP A 70 0.15 6.54 12.17
N LEU A 71 0.03 7.27 11.06
CA LEU A 71 -0.30 8.70 11.05
C LEU A 71 -1.69 9.02 11.59
N ARG A 72 -2.64 8.08 11.55
CA ARG A 72 -3.98 8.24 12.12
C ARG A 72 -3.94 8.22 13.65
N ASP A 73 -3.11 7.37 14.24
CA ASP A 73 -2.97 7.23 15.70
C ASP A 73 -2.13 8.37 16.29
N ALA A 74 -1.12 8.82 15.54
CA ALA A 74 -0.32 9.97 15.90
C ALA A 74 -1.16 11.26 15.85
N THR A 75 -1.72 11.66 17.00
CA THR A 75 -2.06 13.07 17.26
C THR A 75 -0.93 13.94 16.75
N ILE A 76 -1.21 14.73 15.70
CA ILE A 76 -0.23 15.45 14.87
C ILE A 76 0.65 16.33 15.76
N THR A 77 1.72 15.75 16.27
CA THR A 77 2.70 16.41 17.14
C THR A 77 4.04 16.27 16.45
N GLY A 78 4.18 17.02 15.35
CA GLY A 78 5.46 17.54 14.88
C GLY A 78 6.44 16.62 14.15
N THR A 79 6.24 15.29 14.10
CA THR A 79 7.14 14.43 13.30
C THR A 79 6.52 14.16 11.94
N ILE A 80 6.87 15.01 10.97
CA ILE A 80 6.72 14.71 9.55
C ILE A 80 7.29 13.31 9.35
N VAL A 81 6.46 12.32 8.97
CA VAL A 81 6.95 11.00 8.59
C VAL A 81 7.92 11.24 7.43
N ALA A 82 9.20 11.14 7.75
CA ALA A 82 10.27 11.44 6.81
C ALA A 82 10.04 10.62 5.55
N ASP A 83 10.10 11.29 4.40
CA ASP A 83 10.00 10.69 3.08
C ASP A 83 10.89 9.44 3.06
N ASN A 84 10.29 8.25 2.93
CA ASN A 84 11.07 7.01 2.96
C ASN A 84 11.70 6.83 1.56
N PRO A 85 13.03 6.99 1.42
CA PRO A 85 13.67 6.90 0.11
C PRO A 85 13.55 5.51 -0.51
N ALA A 86 13.36 4.45 0.30
CA ALA A 86 13.10 3.11 -0.22
C ALA A 86 11.72 3.02 -0.89
N PHE A 87 10.70 3.68 -0.32
CA PHE A 87 9.37 3.76 -0.90
C PHE A 87 9.37 4.53 -2.22
N GLN A 88 10.03 5.70 -2.26
CA GLN A 88 10.18 6.49 -3.48
C GLN A 88 10.89 5.71 -4.59
N ARG A 89 11.94 4.95 -4.25
CA ARG A 89 12.64 4.07 -5.20
C ARG A 89 11.75 2.94 -5.69
N LEU A 90 10.93 2.36 -4.82
CA LEU A 90 10.00 1.28 -5.16
C LEU A 90 8.95 1.76 -6.16
N ILE A 91 8.28 2.89 -5.90
CA ILE A 91 7.34 3.51 -6.83
C ILE A 91 8.01 3.84 -8.16
N THR A 92 9.19 4.45 -8.11
CA THR A 92 9.95 4.81 -9.32
C THR A 92 10.26 3.56 -10.15
N GLN A 93 10.69 2.47 -9.52
CA GLN A 93 10.96 1.21 -10.20
C GLN A 93 9.70 0.59 -10.81
N LEU A 94 8.57 0.64 -10.09
CA LEU A 94 7.27 0.20 -10.63
C LEU A 94 6.94 1.01 -11.88
N LYS A 95 6.93 2.34 -11.81
CA LYS A 95 6.68 3.22 -12.97
C LYS A 95 7.62 2.96 -14.16
N LEU A 96 8.91 2.74 -13.90
CA LEU A 96 9.90 2.49 -14.97
C LEU A 96 9.70 1.13 -15.63
N THR A 97 9.33 0.13 -14.85
CA THR A 97 9.16 -1.22 -15.34
C THR A 97 7.78 -1.44 -15.94
N GLU A 98 6.80 -0.55 -15.70
CA GLU A 98 5.42 -0.66 -16.24
C GLU A 98 5.49 -1.04 -17.71
N PRO A 99 4.74 -2.08 -18.13
CA PRO A 99 4.68 -2.41 -19.54
C PRO A 99 4.06 -1.20 -20.21
N ARG A 100 4.92 -0.33 -20.77
CA ARG A 100 4.48 0.72 -21.68
C ARG A 100 3.72 -0.05 -22.73
N GLY A 101 2.40 0.11 -22.77
CA GLY A 101 1.60 -0.46 -23.84
C GLY A 101 2.34 -0.08 -25.11
N GLU A 102 2.84 -1.08 -25.84
CA GLU A 102 3.47 -0.86 -27.12
C GLU A 102 2.39 -0.17 -27.98
N GLY A 103 2.59 1.12 -28.20
CA GLY A 103 1.78 1.92 -29.11
C GLY A 103 2.20 1.65 -30.54
#